data_AF-A0A315DLA3-F1
#
_entry.id   AF-A0A315DLA3-F1
#
_cell.length_a   1.000
_cell.length_b   1.000
_cell.length_c   1.000
_cell.angle_alpha   90.00
_cell.angle_beta   90.00
_cell.angle_gamma   90.00
#
_symmetry.space_group_name_H-M   'P 1'
#
loop_
_entity.id
_entity.type
_entity.pdbx_description
1 polymer ?
#
loop_
_entity_poly.entity_id
_entity_poly.type
_entity_poly.pdbx_seq_one_letter_code
_entity_poly.pdbx_strand_id
1 'polypeptide(L)'
;MYNMNSLKSKNWVDTHFHVFNASVAIEGARYVPQYSAVLSDWMRQAQNVGVTRGVWVQPSFLGNDNSLMLDALKAHPDMLRGIAVVRPDVSLEEFNTLHEVGVRGIRLNLAGVSHDIPAWAQAHILWDAMQSRGWHLEVHTDQGKLPHVLSQLPSDLPLVVDHMAKPLRASADDPTLRALNARAMVSPVYVKLSGAYRLGEVDPGRLAALLLSELGPSALLWGSDWPCTNHEQFADFEKLIAQANEWIISEHIEQIMSRNPLQLYWDYFSSR
;
A
#
# COMPACT_ATOMS: atom_id res chain seq x y z
N MET A 1 -4.13 8.05 40.83
CA MET A 1 -3.23 6.94 40.46
C MET A 1 -3.17 6.89 38.95
N TYR A 2 -2.10 7.43 38.37
CA TYR A 2 -1.87 7.36 36.93
C TYR A 2 -1.59 5.90 36.59
N ASN A 3 -2.46 5.30 35.79
CA ASN A 3 -2.26 3.95 35.31
C ASN A 3 -1.19 4.00 34.22
N MET A 4 0.07 3.83 34.63
CA MET A 4 1.20 3.48 33.77
C MET A 4 0.96 2.05 33.23
N ASN A 5 -0.04 1.91 32.37
CA ASN A 5 -0.10 0.75 31.50
C ASN A 5 0.99 0.93 30.46
N SER A 6 2.10 0.23 30.70
CA SER A 6 3.10 -0.23 29.75
C SER A 6 2.53 -0.33 28.32
N LEU A 7 2.56 0.79 27.58
CA LEU A 7 2.64 0.73 26.13
C LEU A 7 3.96 0.03 25.87
N LYS A 8 3.93 -1.28 25.59
CA LYS A 8 4.98 -1.85 24.75
C LYS A 8 5.17 -0.84 23.63
N SER A 9 6.37 -0.31 23.43
CA SER A 9 6.66 0.61 22.33
C SER A 9 6.12 -0.05 21.06
N LYS A 10 4.99 0.43 20.56
CA LYS A 10 4.35 -0.17 19.40
C LYS A 10 5.33 -0.04 18.26
N ASN A 11 5.55 -1.13 17.54
CA ASN A 11 6.45 -1.17 16.40
C ASN A 11 5.63 -1.32 15.13
N TRP A 12 4.58 -0.50 15.00
CA TRP A 12 3.65 -0.57 13.88
C TRP A 12 4.26 0.06 12.63
N VAL A 13 3.78 -0.39 11.48
CA VAL A 13 4.19 0.04 10.15
C VAL A 13 2.99 0.62 9.42
N ASP A 14 3.14 1.84 8.92
CA ASP A 14 2.20 2.42 7.96
C ASP A 14 2.58 1.97 6.55
N THR A 15 1.79 1.11 5.93
CA THR A 15 2.13 0.54 4.61
C THR A 15 1.69 1.39 3.42
N HIS A 16 1.11 2.58 3.67
CA HIS A 16 0.67 3.44 2.57
C HIS A 16 0.62 4.90 3.03
N PHE A 17 1.63 5.68 2.66
CA PHE A 17 1.58 7.14 2.75
C PHE A 17 2.32 7.80 1.57
N HIS A 18 2.08 9.09 1.39
CA HIS A 18 2.66 9.90 0.33
C HIS A 18 3.32 11.15 0.93
N VAL A 19 4.46 11.56 0.37
CA VAL A 19 5.11 12.85 0.64
C VAL A 19 5.38 13.53 -0.70
N PHE A 20 5.21 14.85 -0.73
CA PHE A 20 5.32 15.67 -1.94
C PHE A 20 5.42 17.16 -1.60
N ASN A 21 5.89 17.93 -2.58
CA ASN A 21 5.96 19.39 -2.50
C ASN A 21 4.74 20.03 -3.19
N ALA A 22 4.30 21.17 -2.66
CA ALA A 22 3.25 21.98 -3.27
C ALA A 22 3.57 22.33 -4.72
N SER A 23 2.56 22.31 -5.58
CA SER A 23 2.61 22.75 -6.97
C SER A 23 3.58 21.98 -7.87
N VAL A 24 4.07 20.81 -7.44
CA VAL A 24 4.91 19.91 -8.23
C VAL A 24 4.06 18.77 -8.77
N ALA A 25 3.96 18.66 -10.10
CA ALA A 25 3.31 17.56 -10.79
C ALA A 25 3.84 17.41 -12.22
N ILE A 26 3.67 16.23 -12.80
CA ILE A 26 3.90 15.99 -14.23
C ILE A 26 2.82 16.65 -15.08
N GLU A 27 3.15 16.91 -16.35
CA GLU A 27 2.16 17.33 -17.33
C GLU A 27 1.02 16.29 -17.47
N GLY A 28 -0.22 16.76 -17.53
CA GLY A 28 -1.40 15.89 -17.63
C GLY A 28 -1.79 15.16 -16.34
N ALA A 29 -1.17 15.49 -15.20
CA ALA A 29 -1.60 14.97 -13.90
C ALA A 29 -3.08 15.31 -13.63
N ARG A 30 -3.82 14.35 -13.06
CA ARG A 30 -5.26 14.50 -12.75
C ARG A 30 -5.58 15.68 -11.84
N TYR A 31 -4.65 16.04 -10.96
CA TYR A 31 -4.71 17.20 -10.08
C TYR A 31 -3.30 17.58 -9.62
N VAL A 32 -3.14 18.81 -9.13
CA VAL A 32 -1.88 19.34 -8.61
C VAL A 32 -2.10 19.84 -7.17
N PRO A 33 -1.52 19.18 -6.15
CA PRO A 33 -1.66 19.62 -4.76
C PRO A 33 -1.13 21.05 -4.56
N GLN A 34 -1.88 21.88 -3.83
CA GLN A 34 -1.49 23.27 -3.52
C GLN A 34 -0.78 23.40 -2.15
N TYR A 35 -0.47 22.27 -1.52
CA TYR A 35 0.20 22.19 -0.23
C TYR A 35 1.32 21.14 -0.30
N SER A 36 2.27 21.24 0.62
CA SER A 36 3.30 20.22 0.80
C SER A 36 2.88 19.24 1.87
N ALA A 37 3.10 17.95 1.63
CA ALA A 37 3.01 16.90 2.61
C ALA A 37 4.43 16.43 2.88
N VAL A 38 5.07 16.94 3.94
CA VAL A 38 6.51 16.71 4.20
C VAL A 38 6.73 15.52 5.14
N LEU A 39 7.83 14.79 4.92
CA LEU A 39 8.14 13.59 5.69
C LEU A 39 8.21 13.83 7.20
N SER A 40 8.77 14.96 7.63
CA SER A 40 8.86 15.32 9.06
C SER A 40 7.50 15.47 9.73
N ASP A 41 6.47 15.87 8.99
CA ASP A 41 5.10 15.96 9.49
C ASP A 41 4.46 14.59 9.63
N TRP A 42 4.67 13.71 8.65
CA TRP A 42 4.27 12.30 8.76
C TRP A 42 4.96 11.64 9.96
N MET A 43 6.30 11.77 10.09
CA MET A 43 7.06 11.18 11.19
C MET A 43 6.53 11.62 12.56
N ARG A 44 6.31 12.93 12.74
CA ARG A 44 5.80 13.49 13.99
C ARG A 44 4.41 12.92 14.34
N GLN A 45 3.51 12.85 13.37
CA GLN A 45 2.14 12.38 13.61
C GLN A 45 2.07 10.86 13.81
N ALA A 46 2.80 10.10 12.98
CA ALA A 46 2.86 8.65 13.03
C ALA A 46 3.46 8.13 14.36
N GLN A 47 4.57 8.73 14.79
CA GLN A 47 5.26 8.31 16.03
C GLN A 47 4.40 8.53 17.28
N ASN A 48 3.58 9.58 17.31
CA ASN A 48 2.68 9.86 18.43
C ASN A 48 1.67 8.73 18.70
N VAL A 49 1.34 7.93 17.67
CA VAL A 49 0.40 6.81 17.80
C VAL A 49 1.07 5.44 17.79
N GLY A 50 2.42 5.40 17.74
CA GLY A 50 3.20 4.17 17.79
C GLY A 50 3.51 3.55 16.43
N VAL A 51 3.33 4.30 15.34
CA VAL A 51 3.85 3.94 14.01
C VAL A 51 5.30 4.41 13.92
N THR A 52 6.21 3.47 13.68
CA THR A 52 7.67 3.72 13.72
C THR A 52 8.36 3.45 12.40
N ARG A 53 7.67 2.80 11.44
CA ARG A 53 8.15 2.58 10.07
C ARG A 53 7.06 2.92 9.07
N GLY A 54 7.48 3.22 7.84
CA GLY A 54 6.59 3.62 6.78
C GLY A 54 6.98 3.05 5.43
N VAL A 55 5.98 2.76 4.60
CA VAL A 55 6.14 2.47 3.18
C VAL A 55 5.63 3.66 2.39
N TRP A 56 6.57 4.43 1.85
CA TRP A 56 6.26 5.58 1.00
C TRP A 56 5.85 5.06 -0.38
N VAL A 57 4.63 5.38 -0.78
CA VAL A 57 4.11 5.02 -2.10
C VAL A 57 4.19 6.24 -3.01
N GLN A 58 4.74 6.06 -4.20
CA GLN A 58 4.85 7.14 -5.19
C GLN A 58 3.44 7.70 -5.56
N PRO A 59 3.18 9.01 -5.39
CA PRO A 59 1.89 9.60 -5.73
C PRO A 59 1.72 9.78 -7.24
N SER A 60 0.51 9.59 -7.76
CA SER A 60 0.27 9.54 -9.21
C SER A 60 0.63 10.82 -9.96
N PHE A 61 0.51 11.99 -9.32
CA PHE A 61 0.80 13.27 -9.97
C PHE A 61 2.30 13.54 -10.13
N LEU A 62 3.19 12.76 -9.52
CA LEU A 62 4.63 12.82 -9.75
C LEU A 62 5.10 11.83 -10.83
N GLY A 63 4.19 11.03 -11.41
CA GLY A 63 4.54 10.04 -12.43
C GLY A 63 5.62 9.07 -11.95
N ASN A 64 6.59 8.80 -12.82
CA ASN A 64 7.74 7.94 -12.55
C ASN A 64 8.97 8.69 -12.01
N ASP A 65 8.84 9.98 -11.65
CA ASP A 65 9.91 10.68 -10.93
C ASP A 65 9.86 10.29 -9.45
N ASN A 66 10.60 9.24 -9.11
CA ASN A 66 10.71 8.71 -7.75
C ASN A 66 11.77 9.43 -6.91
N SER A 67 12.45 10.46 -7.43
CA SER A 67 13.67 11.04 -6.83
C SER A 67 13.49 11.45 -5.37
N LEU A 68 12.41 12.16 -5.05
CA LEU A 68 12.10 12.61 -3.70
C LEU A 68 11.96 11.45 -2.71
N MET A 69 11.28 10.37 -3.12
CA MET A 69 11.16 9.16 -2.31
C MET A 69 12.53 8.53 -2.13
N LEU A 70 13.30 8.34 -3.21
CA LEU A 70 14.60 7.66 -3.16
C LEU A 70 15.59 8.36 -2.21
N ASP A 71 15.63 9.69 -2.21
CA ASP A 71 16.50 10.43 -1.31
C ASP A 71 16.09 10.25 0.16
N ALA A 72 14.80 10.21 0.45
CA ALA A 72 14.30 9.91 1.79
C ALA A 72 14.61 8.48 2.25
N LEU A 73 14.51 7.49 1.35
CA LEU A 73 14.86 6.10 1.68
C LEU A 73 16.34 5.96 2.03
N LYS A 74 17.24 6.63 1.29
CA LYS A 74 18.68 6.67 1.61
C LYS A 74 18.96 7.31 2.97
N ALA A 75 18.22 8.37 3.31
CA ALA A 75 18.39 9.07 4.58
C ALA A 75 17.84 8.29 5.78
N HIS A 76 16.86 7.39 5.56
CA HIS A 76 16.16 6.67 6.62
C HIS A 76 15.98 5.16 6.33
N PRO A 77 17.06 4.39 6.06
CA PRO A 77 16.97 3.02 5.56
C PRO A 77 16.38 2.01 6.57
N ASP A 78 16.44 2.30 7.87
CA ASP A 78 15.84 1.43 8.89
C ASP A 78 14.34 1.69 9.10
N MET A 79 13.88 2.88 8.70
CA MET A 79 12.52 3.39 8.93
C MET A 79 11.63 3.29 7.70
N LEU A 80 12.20 3.48 6.50
CA LEU A 80 11.43 3.62 5.27
C LEU A 80 11.71 2.53 4.25
N ARG A 81 10.66 2.14 3.54
CA ARG A 81 10.70 1.41 2.27
C ARG A 81 9.85 2.14 1.24
N GLY A 82 10.10 1.86 -0.03
CA GLY A 82 9.41 2.54 -1.13
C GLY A 82 8.60 1.60 -2.02
N ILE A 83 7.55 2.15 -2.60
CA ILE A 83 6.85 1.58 -3.76
C ILE A 83 6.90 2.59 -4.89
N ALA A 84 7.67 2.24 -5.92
CA ALA A 84 7.95 3.14 -7.04
C ALA A 84 6.85 3.08 -8.10
N VAL A 85 6.75 4.12 -8.92
CA VAL A 85 6.09 4.02 -10.23
C VAL A 85 7.19 3.99 -11.28
N VAL A 86 7.17 2.99 -12.15
CA VAL A 86 8.13 2.80 -13.24
C VAL A 86 7.40 2.65 -14.56
N ARG A 87 8.13 2.74 -15.67
CA ARG A 87 7.60 2.36 -16.97
C ARG A 87 7.66 0.83 -17.15
N PRO A 88 6.79 0.23 -17.99
CA PRO A 88 6.85 -1.21 -18.30
C PRO A 88 8.18 -1.67 -18.89
N ASP A 89 8.91 -0.77 -19.55
CA ASP A 89 10.21 -0.98 -20.19
C ASP A 89 11.40 -0.47 -19.35
N VAL A 90 11.22 -0.31 -18.02
CA VAL A 90 12.30 0.09 -17.11
C VAL A 90 13.51 -0.84 -17.24
N SER A 91 14.70 -0.26 -17.25
CA SER A 91 15.94 -1.04 -17.38
C SER A 91 16.22 -1.84 -16.09
N LEU A 92 16.91 -2.98 -16.23
CA LEU A 92 17.36 -3.74 -15.06
C LEU A 92 18.34 -2.97 -14.18
N GLU A 93 19.12 -2.04 -14.75
CA GLU A 93 20.02 -1.16 -14.01
C GLU A 93 19.24 -0.20 -13.09
N GLU A 94 18.22 0.46 -13.64
CA GLU A 94 17.33 1.32 -12.87
C GLU A 94 16.57 0.51 -11.80
N PHE A 95 16.03 -0.65 -12.16
CA PHE A 95 15.37 -1.57 -11.22
C PHE A 95 16.29 -1.98 -10.05
N ASN A 96 17.55 -2.34 -10.33
CA ASN A 96 18.52 -2.69 -9.29
C ASN A 96 18.84 -1.50 -8.40
N THR A 97 18.98 -0.30 -8.97
CA THR A 97 19.19 0.95 -8.21
C THR A 97 18.03 1.21 -7.24
N LEU A 98 16.78 1.03 -7.70
CA LEU A 98 15.61 1.16 -6.84
C LEU A 98 15.66 0.14 -5.67
N HIS A 99 16.04 -1.11 -5.95
CA HIS A 99 16.16 -2.14 -4.93
C HIS A 99 17.19 -1.81 -3.85
N GLU A 100 18.39 -1.38 -4.26
CA GLU A 100 19.48 -1.01 -3.37
C GLU A 100 19.11 0.14 -2.42
N VAL A 101 18.34 1.11 -2.92
CA VAL A 101 17.89 2.27 -2.14
C VAL A 101 16.74 1.93 -1.18
N GLY A 102 16.06 0.79 -1.35
CA GLY A 102 15.01 0.34 -0.42
C GLY A 102 13.61 0.25 -1.01
N VAL A 103 13.46 0.32 -2.34
CA VAL A 103 12.18 0.00 -3.00
C VAL A 103 11.92 -1.51 -2.93
N ARG A 104 10.67 -1.92 -2.71
CA ARG A 104 10.25 -3.32 -2.54
C ARG A 104 9.07 -3.74 -3.42
N GLY A 105 8.68 -2.88 -4.34
CA GLY A 105 7.58 -3.12 -5.26
C GLY A 105 7.36 -1.94 -6.19
N ILE A 106 6.48 -2.14 -7.15
CA ILE A 106 6.00 -1.07 -8.04
C ILE A 106 4.50 -0.93 -7.92
N ARG A 107 3.96 0.25 -8.22
CA ARG A 107 2.52 0.52 -8.19
C ARG A 107 1.92 0.75 -9.57
N LEU A 108 0.85 0.03 -9.87
CA LEU A 108 -0.10 0.34 -10.94
C LEU A 108 -1.30 1.08 -10.35
N ASN A 109 -1.26 2.41 -10.42
CA ASN A 109 -2.40 3.24 -10.03
C ASN A 109 -3.29 3.52 -11.24
N LEU A 110 -4.38 2.76 -11.34
CA LEU A 110 -5.35 2.79 -12.44
C LEU A 110 -6.68 3.42 -12.02
N ALA A 111 -6.73 4.16 -10.90
CA ALA A 111 -7.94 4.83 -10.48
C ALA A 111 -8.24 6.05 -11.36
N GLY A 112 -9.47 6.14 -11.89
CA GLY A 112 -9.93 7.21 -12.78
C GLY A 112 -9.27 7.24 -14.15
N VAL A 113 -8.63 6.14 -14.58
CA VAL A 113 -8.01 5.97 -15.90
C VAL A 113 -8.36 4.58 -16.47
N SER A 114 -7.86 4.26 -17.66
CA SER A 114 -8.10 2.96 -18.30
C SER A 114 -7.61 1.78 -17.44
N HIS A 115 -8.39 0.70 -17.41
CA HIS A 115 -8.01 -0.60 -16.83
C HIS A 115 -7.48 -1.59 -17.87
N ASP A 116 -7.36 -1.18 -19.14
CA ASP A 116 -6.68 -1.94 -20.17
C ASP A 116 -5.18 -1.61 -20.15
N ILE A 117 -4.34 -2.61 -19.90
CA ILE A 117 -2.91 -2.46 -19.63
C ILE A 117 -2.02 -3.33 -20.54
N PRO A 118 -2.18 -3.25 -21.87
CA PRO A 118 -1.47 -4.12 -22.82
C PRO A 118 0.06 -4.00 -22.77
N ALA A 119 0.58 -2.83 -22.36
CA ALA A 119 2.02 -2.63 -22.17
C ALA A 119 2.57 -3.42 -20.97
N TRP A 120 1.77 -3.59 -19.92
CA TRP A 120 2.16 -4.34 -18.72
C TRP A 120 2.01 -5.85 -18.91
N ALA A 121 1.06 -6.29 -19.74
CA ALA A 121 0.93 -7.70 -20.11
C ALA A 121 2.20 -8.28 -20.79
N GLN A 122 3.03 -7.41 -21.39
CA GLN A 122 4.25 -7.77 -22.11
C GLN A 122 5.55 -7.46 -21.34
N ALA A 123 5.47 -6.99 -20.09
CA ALA A 123 6.62 -6.56 -19.30
C ALA A 123 7.39 -7.74 -18.65
N HIS A 124 7.60 -8.84 -19.39
CA HIS A 124 8.14 -10.10 -18.86
C HIS A 124 9.49 -9.93 -18.13
N ILE A 125 10.40 -9.13 -18.69
CA ILE A 125 11.72 -8.86 -18.07
C ILE A 125 11.56 -8.25 -16.67
N LEU A 126 10.62 -7.31 -16.51
CA LEU A 126 10.34 -6.68 -15.23
C LEU A 126 9.67 -7.65 -14.26
N TRP A 127 8.74 -8.48 -14.74
CA TRP A 127 8.08 -9.51 -13.92
C TRP A 127 9.06 -10.54 -13.37
N ASP A 128 9.97 -11.05 -14.22
CA ASP A 128 11.02 -11.97 -13.81
C ASP A 128 11.95 -11.33 -12.78
N ALA A 129 12.35 -10.07 -13.01
CA ALA A 129 13.17 -9.31 -12.08
C ALA A 129 12.48 -9.12 -10.72
N MET A 130 11.21 -8.75 -10.71
CA MET A 130 10.41 -8.61 -9.49
C MET A 130 10.31 -9.92 -8.72
N GLN A 131 10.00 -11.02 -9.40
CA GLN A 131 9.90 -12.34 -8.77
C GLN A 131 11.24 -12.76 -8.15
N SER A 132 12.36 -12.55 -8.86
CA SER A 132 13.71 -12.89 -8.36
C SER A 132 14.13 -12.09 -7.12
N ARG A 133 13.58 -10.88 -6.92
CA ARG A 133 13.88 -10.01 -5.79
C ARG A 133 12.84 -10.09 -4.66
N GLY A 134 11.82 -10.94 -4.79
CA GLY A 134 10.71 -11.00 -3.85
C GLY A 134 9.88 -9.70 -3.81
N TRP A 135 9.90 -8.91 -4.88
CA TRP A 135 9.06 -7.72 -4.98
C TRP A 135 7.60 -8.10 -5.22
N HIS A 136 6.71 -7.20 -4.81
CA HIS A 136 5.28 -7.31 -5.12
C HIS A 136 4.84 -6.23 -6.12
N LEU A 137 3.75 -6.54 -6.81
CA LEU A 137 2.98 -5.57 -7.58
C LEU A 137 1.90 -4.98 -6.69
N GLU A 138 1.91 -3.66 -6.51
CA GLU A 138 0.85 -2.92 -5.83
C GLU A 138 -0.18 -2.42 -6.86
N VAL A 139 -1.46 -2.69 -6.64
CA VAL A 139 -2.53 -2.34 -7.59
C VAL A 139 -3.61 -1.50 -6.91
N HIS A 140 -3.97 -0.39 -7.55
CA HIS A 140 -5.12 0.45 -7.20
C HIS A 140 -6.02 0.62 -8.41
N THR A 141 -7.31 0.28 -8.29
CA THR A 141 -8.29 0.38 -9.37
C THR A 141 -9.50 1.22 -8.98
N ASP A 142 -10.37 1.49 -9.95
CA ASP A 142 -11.74 1.88 -9.67
C ASP A 142 -12.54 0.73 -9.08
N GLN A 143 -13.70 1.07 -8.51
CA GLN A 143 -14.54 0.12 -7.79
C GLN A 143 -14.98 -1.03 -8.70
N GLY A 144 -14.77 -2.27 -8.23
CA GLY A 144 -15.12 -3.50 -8.95
C GLY A 144 -14.26 -3.83 -10.17
N LYS A 145 -13.21 -3.05 -10.48
CA LYS A 145 -12.39 -3.24 -11.69
C LYS A 145 -11.19 -4.17 -11.50
N LEU A 146 -10.85 -4.52 -10.26
CA LEU A 146 -9.71 -5.39 -9.95
C LEU A 146 -9.67 -6.70 -10.76
N PRO A 147 -10.77 -7.46 -10.93
CA PRO A 147 -10.72 -8.73 -11.68
C PRO A 147 -10.26 -8.57 -13.13
N HIS A 148 -10.65 -7.47 -13.80
CA HIS A 148 -10.23 -7.18 -15.18
C HIS A 148 -8.75 -6.83 -15.27
N VAL A 149 -8.21 -6.14 -14.27
CA VAL A 149 -6.77 -5.83 -14.23
C VAL A 149 -5.96 -7.10 -13.94
N LEU A 150 -6.42 -7.93 -12.99
CA LEU A 150 -5.71 -9.16 -12.63
C LEU A 150 -5.69 -10.21 -13.76
N SER A 151 -6.68 -10.23 -14.66
CA SER A 151 -6.69 -11.16 -15.80
C SER A 151 -5.61 -10.85 -16.85
N GLN A 152 -5.01 -9.65 -16.81
CA GLN A 152 -3.97 -9.19 -17.73
C GLN A 152 -2.55 -9.29 -17.15
N LEU A 153 -2.42 -9.67 -15.86
CA LEU A 153 -1.16 -9.71 -15.13
C LEU A 153 -0.74 -11.16 -14.84
N PRO A 154 0.57 -11.46 -14.75
CA PRO A 154 1.04 -12.78 -14.37
C PRO A 154 0.43 -13.23 -13.04
N SER A 155 -0.01 -14.50 -12.94
CA SER A 155 -0.76 -15.04 -11.77
C SER A 155 0.10 -15.34 -10.54
N ASP A 156 1.41 -15.41 -10.72
CA ASP A 156 2.41 -15.89 -9.76
C ASP A 156 3.21 -14.76 -9.08
N LEU A 157 3.07 -13.51 -9.52
CA LEU A 157 3.65 -12.35 -8.84
C LEU A 157 2.97 -12.10 -7.48
N PRO A 158 3.73 -11.85 -6.40
CA PRO A 158 3.15 -11.36 -5.15
C PRO A 158 2.35 -10.07 -5.38
N LEU A 159 1.16 -9.99 -4.79
CA LEU A 159 0.21 -8.91 -5.03
C LEU A 159 -0.08 -8.15 -3.72
N VAL A 160 -0.10 -6.83 -3.80
CA VAL A 160 -0.67 -5.95 -2.76
C VAL A 160 -1.78 -5.13 -3.39
N VAL A 161 -2.94 -5.05 -2.75
CA VAL A 161 -4.09 -4.32 -3.27
C VAL A 161 -4.46 -3.18 -2.33
N ASP A 162 -4.56 -1.99 -2.91
CA ASP A 162 -4.83 -0.77 -2.16
C ASP A 162 -6.29 -0.64 -1.70
N HIS A 163 -6.44 0.09 -0.60
CA HIS A 163 -7.70 0.65 -0.10
C HIS A 163 -8.87 -0.34 -0.06
N MET A 164 -8.64 -1.48 0.60
CA MET A 164 -9.62 -2.56 0.79
C MET A 164 -10.15 -3.14 -0.53
N ALA A 165 -9.38 -3.04 -1.61
CA ALA A 165 -9.66 -3.54 -2.95
C ALA A 165 -10.91 -2.95 -3.66
N LYS A 166 -11.66 -2.06 -2.99
CA LYS A 166 -12.83 -1.35 -3.53
C LYS A 166 -13.79 -2.28 -4.30
N PRO A 167 -14.37 -3.32 -3.66
CA PRO A 167 -15.38 -4.17 -4.29
C PRO A 167 -16.67 -3.38 -4.58
N LEU A 168 -17.59 -3.94 -5.38
CA LEU A 168 -18.89 -3.31 -5.60
C LEU A 168 -19.76 -3.40 -4.34
N ARG A 169 -19.61 -4.49 -3.58
CA ARG A 169 -20.31 -4.72 -2.30
C ARG A 169 -19.43 -5.51 -1.34
N ALA A 170 -19.68 -5.34 -0.04
CA ALA A 170 -19.10 -6.18 1.01
C ALA A 170 -19.79 -7.56 1.03
N SER A 171 -19.44 -8.42 0.06
CA SER A 171 -20.01 -9.76 -0.10
C SER A 171 -18.98 -10.75 -0.67
N ALA A 172 -18.97 -11.99 -0.16
CA ALA A 172 -18.03 -13.03 -0.60
C ALA A 172 -18.20 -13.43 -2.07
N ASP A 173 -19.39 -13.26 -2.63
CA ASP A 173 -19.70 -13.49 -4.04
C ASP A 173 -19.42 -12.29 -4.95
N ASP A 174 -18.90 -11.18 -4.41
CA ASP A 174 -18.41 -10.06 -5.20
C ASP A 174 -17.23 -10.51 -6.10
N PRO A 175 -17.20 -10.11 -7.39
CA PRO A 175 -16.14 -10.50 -8.29
C PRO A 175 -14.72 -10.15 -7.80
N THR A 176 -14.56 -9.01 -7.12
CA THR A 176 -13.27 -8.60 -6.54
C THR A 176 -12.81 -9.59 -5.47
N LEU A 177 -13.70 -9.99 -4.55
CA LEU A 177 -13.37 -10.94 -3.49
C LEU A 177 -13.04 -12.32 -4.06
N ARG A 178 -13.81 -12.80 -5.04
CA ARG A 178 -13.51 -14.06 -5.73
C ARG A 178 -12.16 -14.03 -6.43
N ALA A 179 -11.81 -12.94 -7.09
CA ALA A 179 -10.52 -12.78 -7.75
C ALA A 179 -9.35 -12.77 -6.75
N LEU A 180 -9.51 -12.11 -5.60
CA LEU A 180 -8.52 -12.11 -4.52
C LEU A 180 -8.32 -13.51 -3.94
N ASN A 181 -9.40 -14.23 -3.63
CA ASN A 181 -9.33 -15.60 -3.12
C ASN A 181 -8.65 -16.52 -4.13
N ALA A 182 -9.03 -16.46 -5.41
CA ALA A 182 -8.40 -17.26 -6.46
C ALA A 182 -6.91 -16.94 -6.62
N ARG A 183 -6.54 -15.66 -6.51
CA ARG A 183 -5.13 -15.23 -6.59
C ARG A 183 -4.32 -15.71 -5.38
N ALA A 184 -4.90 -15.67 -4.18
CA ALA A 184 -4.26 -16.10 -2.94
C ALA A 184 -3.94 -17.62 -2.92
N MET A 185 -4.63 -18.41 -3.75
CA MET A 185 -4.30 -19.83 -3.95
C MET A 185 -3.03 -20.07 -4.77
N VAL A 186 -2.55 -19.05 -5.49
CA VAL A 186 -1.42 -19.16 -6.45
C VAL A 186 -0.19 -18.41 -5.95
N SER A 187 -0.36 -17.19 -5.43
CA SER A 187 0.72 -16.31 -4.98
C SER A 187 0.34 -15.60 -3.68
N PRO A 188 1.31 -15.09 -2.90
CA PRO A 188 1.00 -14.21 -1.77
C PRO A 188 0.15 -13.02 -2.21
N VAL A 189 -0.92 -12.74 -1.45
CA VAL A 189 -1.81 -11.60 -1.65
C VAL A 189 -1.93 -10.85 -0.33
N TYR A 190 -1.77 -9.54 -0.38
CA TYR A 190 -2.08 -8.64 0.72
C TYR A 190 -3.12 -7.61 0.32
N VAL A 191 -4.05 -7.28 1.20
CA VAL A 191 -5.00 -6.17 1.03
C VAL A 191 -4.75 -5.14 2.12
N LYS A 192 -4.58 -3.87 1.72
CA LYS A 192 -4.38 -2.77 2.68
C LYS A 192 -5.73 -2.30 3.23
N LEU A 193 -5.91 -2.40 4.55
CA LEU A 193 -6.96 -1.75 5.32
C LEU A 193 -6.60 -0.26 5.45
N SER A 194 -6.88 0.50 4.41
CA SER A 194 -6.58 1.93 4.29
C SER A 194 -7.65 2.64 3.46
N GLY A 195 -7.68 3.98 3.48
CA GLY A 195 -8.48 4.78 2.55
C GLY A 195 -9.98 4.48 2.54
N ALA A 196 -10.58 4.11 3.67
CA ALA A 196 -12.00 3.71 3.75
C ALA A 196 -12.99 4.76 3.21
N TYR A 197 -12.65 6.05 3.33
CA TYR A 197 -13.42 7.16 2.74
C TYR A 197 -13.45 7.14 1.20
N ARG A 198 -12.69 6.26 0.54
CA ARG A 198 -12.67 6.05 -0.92
C ARG A 198 -13.57 4.90 -1.40
N LEU A 199 -14.33 4.27 -0.50
CA LEU A 199 -15.17 3.09 -0.79
C LEU A 199 -16.57 3.42 -1.33
N GLY A 200 -16.94 4.70 -1.40
CA GLY A 200 -18.30 5.09 -1.75
C GLY A 200 -19.30 4.64 -0.69
N GLU A 201 -20.31 3.87 -1.10
CA GLU A 201 -21.39 3.40 -0.22
C GLU A 201 -21.09 2.08 0.49
N VAL A 202 -19.94 1.44 0.21
CA VAL A 202 -19.58 0.17 0.85
C VAL A 202 -19.13 0.41 2.29
N ASP A 203 -19.82 -0.23 3.23
CA ASP A 203 -19.49 -0.14 4.67
C ASP A 203 -18.08 -0.73 4.95
N PRO A 204 -17.13 0.07 5.46
CA PRO A 204 -15.77 -0.38 5.69
C PRO A 204 -15.66 -1.42 6.81
N GLY A 205 -16.47 -1.33 7.87
CA GLY A 205 -16.41 -2.29 8.98
C GLY A 205 -16.79 -3.71 8.52
N ARG A 206 -17.91 -3.82 7.78
CA ARG A 206 -18.38 -5.07 7.17
C ARG A 206 -17.38 -5.59 6.14
N LEU A 207 -16.78 -4.71 5.34
CA LEU A 207 -15.77 -5.14 4.36
C LEU A 207 -14.49 -5.64 5.04
N ALA A 208 -14.02 -4.98 6.10
CA ALA A 208 -12.84 -5.43 6.85
C ALA A 208 -13.09 -6.80 7.50
N ALA A 209 -14.26 -6.99 8.12
CA ALA A 209 -14.66 -8.28 8.69
C ALA A 209 -14.71 -9.39 7.62
N LEU A 210 -15.23 -9.08 6.43
CA LEU A 210 -15.26 -10.01 5.31
C LEU A 210 -13.86 -10.35 4.79
N LEU A 211 -12.98 -9.36 4.62
CA LEU A 211 -11.60 -9.60 4.19
C LEU A 211 -10.84 -10.46 5.22
N LEU A 212 -11.05 -10.21 6.51
CA LEU A 212 -10.53 -11.04 7.59
C LEU A 212 -11.03 -12.48 7.51
N SER A 213 -12.32 -12.70 7.24
CA SER A 213 -12.88 -14.05 7.17
C SER A 213 -12.46 -14.82 5.90
N GLU A 214 -12.36 -14.13 4.77
CA GLU A 214 -12.08 -14.75 3.46
C GLU A 214 -10.59 -15.00 3.24
N LEU A 215 -9.72 -14.03 3.59
CA LEU A 215 -8.28 -14.09 3.31
C LEU A 215 -7.44 -14.42 4.55
N GLY A 216 -7.98 -14.18 5.75
CA GLY A 216 -7.25 -14.32 7.01
C GLY A 216 -6.33 -13.14 7.34
N PRO A 217 -5.93 -12.99 8.61
CA PRO A 217 -5.14 -11.85 9.08
C PRO A 217 -3.73 -11.80 8.50
N SER A 218 -3.18 -12.90 7.99
CA SER A 218 -1.85 -12.92 7.36
C SER A 218 -1.82 -12.24 5.98
N ALA A 219 -2.99 -12.05 5.36
CA ALA A 219 -3.15 -11.43 4.04
C ALA A 219 -3.58 -9.96 4.14
N LEU A 220 -3.52 -9.34 5.33
CA LEU A 220 -3.95 -7.96 5.53
C LEU A 220 -2.80 -7.08 6.02
N LEU A 221 -2.81 -5.83 5.58
CA LEU A 221 -1.90 -4.78 6.02
C LEU A 221 -2.73 -3.58 6.47
N TRP A 222 -2.16 -2.67 7.25
CA TRP A 222 -2.76 -1.37 7.54
C TRP A 222 -1.94 -0.25 6.90
N GLY A 223 -2.62 0.81 6.45
CA GLY A 223 -1.96 2.03 5.96
C GLY A 223 -2.81 3.26 6.23
N SER A 224 -2.16 4.41 6.44
CA SER A 224 -2.84 5.66 6.76
C SER A 224 -3.50 6.31 5.53
N ASP A 225 -2.93 6.06 4.35
CA ASP A 225 -3.16 6.84 3.14
C ASP A 225 -2.85 8.34 3.33
N TRP A 226 -2.03 8.70 4.31
CA TRP A 226 -1.65 10.09 4.60
C TRP A 226 -0.97 10.72 3.36
N PRO A 227 -1.27 11.98 3.00
CA PRO A 227 -2.08 12.98 3.70
C PRO A 227 -3.57 12.95 3.31
N CYS A 228 -4.06 11.80 2.87
CA CYS A 228 -5.44 11.58 2.44
C CYS A 228 -5.82 12.52 1.29
N THR A 229 -5.04 12.52 0.20
CA THR A 229 -5.21 13.48 -0.91
C THR A 229 -6.65 13.57 -1.42
N ASN A 230 -7.13 14.81 -1.61
CA ASN A 230 -8.52 15.21 -1.90
C ASN A 230 -9.54 14.88 -0.79
N HIS A 231 -9.06 14.51 0.39
CA HIS A 231 -9.81 14.04 1.56
C HIS A 231 -9.02 14.41 2.85
N GLU A 232 -8.34 15.56 2.83
CA GLU A 232 -7.34 15.95 3.84
C GLU A 232 -7.90 15.97 5.26
N GLN A 233 -9.21 16.19 5.42
CA GLN A 233 -9.90 16.13 6.71
C GLN A 233 -9.82 14.77 7.42
N PHE A 234 -9.46 13.69 6.70
CA PHE A 234 -9.28 12.36 7.25
C PHE A 234 -7.83 12.06 7.67
N ALA A 235 -6.88 12.97 7.41
CA ALA A 235 -5.46 12.81 7.72
C ALA A 235 -5.16 13.04 9.22
N ASP A 236 -5.84 12.28 10.08
CA ASP A 236 -5.76 12.35 11.53
C ASP A 236 -5.37 10.96 12.07
N PHE A 237 -4.11 10.80 12.45
CA PHE A 237 -3.57 9.50 12.85
C PHE A 237 -4.29 8.89 14.06
N GLU A 238 -4.76 9.69 15.02
CA GLU A 238 -5.48 9.15 16.18
C GLU A 238 -6.81 8.52 15.74
N LYS A 239 -7.54 9.20 14.84
CA LYS A 239 -8.78 8.66 14.25
C LYS A 239 -8.54 7.47 13.34
N LEU A 240 -7.49 7.49 12.53
CA LEU A 240 -7.12 6.37 11.65
C LEU A 240 -6.76 5.12 12.46
N ILE A 241 -6.06 5.29 13.59
CA ILE A 241 -5.78 4.19 14.53
C ILE A 241 -7.05 3.75 15.24
N ALA A 242 -7.94 4.65 15.65
CA ALA A 242 -9.23 4.28 16.23
C ALA A 242 -10.04 3.41 15.26
N GLN A 243 -10.15 3.80 13.98
CA GLN A 243 -10.80 3.02 12.93
C GLN A 243 -10.14 1.64 12.73
N ALA A 244 -8.80 1.58 12.73
CA ALA A 244 -8.09 0.31 12.64
C ALA A 244 -8.44 -0.63 13.82
N ASN A 245 -8.58 -0.11 15.04
CA ASN A 245 -8.99 -0.90 16.20
C ASN A 245 -10.46 -1.34 16.15
N GLU A 246 -11.32 -0.61 15.42
CA GLU A 246 -12.71 -1.03 15.18
C GLU A 246 -12.81 -2.19 14.18
N TRP A 247 -11.94 -2.18 13.17
CA TRP A 247 -11.93 -3.20 12.11
C TRP A 247 -11.13 -4.45 12.46
N ILE A 248 -10.01 -4.27 13.16
CA ILE A 248 -9.06 -5.34 13.47
C ILE A 248 -9.26 -5.77 14.91
N ILE A 249 -9.75 -6.99 15.10
CA ILE A 249 -9.83 -7.58 16.44
C ILE A 249 -8.45 -7.60 17.11
N SER A 250 -8.39 -7.33 18.41
CA SER A 250 -7.13 -7.04 19.11
C SER A 250 -6.05 -8.14 18.98
N GLU A 251 -6.46 -9.39 18.81
CA GLU A 251 -5.54 -10.51 18.58
C GLU A 251 -4.80 -10.46 17.23
N HIS A 252 -5.32 -9.74 16.24
CA HIS A 252 -4.74 -9.63 14.90
C HIS A 252 -3.97 -8.34 14.66
N ILE A 253 -4.08 -7.33 15.53
CA ILE A 253 -3.42 -6.02 15.36
C ILE A 253 -1.91 -6.18 15.14
N GLU A 254 -1.22 -6.93 16.00
CA GLU A 254 0.23 -7.12 15.86
C GLU A 254 0.61 -7.92 14.60
N GLN A 255 -0.27 -8.80 14.12
CA GLN A 255 -0.04 -9.50 12.85
C GLN A 255 -0.11 -8.50 11.69
N ILE A 256 -1.20 -7.74 11.60
CA ILE A 256 -1.54 -6.88 10.45
C ILE A 256 -0.68 -5.62 10.42
N MET A 257 -0.41 -5.01 11.57
CA MET A 257 0.27 -3.71 11.66
C MET A 257 1.77 -3.83 11.92
N SER A 258 2.29 -5.01 12.28
CA SER A 258 3.73 -5.20 12.55
C SER A 258 4.32 -6.40 11.83
N ARG A 259 3.85 -7.63 12.10
CA ARG A 259 4.51 -8.83 11.56
C ARG A 259 4.43 -8.96 10.04
N ASN A 260 3.24 -8.82 9.46
CA ASN A 260 3.03 -8.88 8.01
C ASN A 260 3.89 -7.84 7.27
N PRO A 261 3.85 -6.53 7.61
CA PRO A 261 4.67 -5.54 6.91
C PRO A 261 6.17 -5.73 7.15
N LEU A 262 6.61 -6.11 8.35
CA LEU A 262 8.04 -6.37 8.61
C LEU A 262 8.54 -7.57 7.81
N GLN A 263 7.72 -8.59 7.61
CA GLN A 263 8.02 -9.71 6.72
C GLN A 263 8.09 -9.25 5.26
N LEU A 264 7.09 -8.50 4.78
CA LEU A 264 6.96 -8.14 3.37
C LEU A 264 8.00 -7.12 2.90
N TYR A 265 8.39 -6.16 3.74
CA TYR A 265 9.18 -5.00 3.31
C TYR A 265 10.62 -4.97 3.88
N TRP A 266 10.90 -5.72 4.96
CA TRP A 266 12.21 -5.73 5.62
C TRP A 266 12.78 -7.13 5.89
N ASP A 267 12.13 -8.20 5.45
CA ASP A 267 12.62 -9.59 5.58
C ASP A 267 12.95 -10.03 7.02
N TYR A 268 12.33 -9.42 8.05
CA TYR A 268 12.68 -9.64 9.47
C TYR A 268 12.57 -11.09 9.93
N PHE A 269 11.79 -11.92 9.23
CA PHE A 269 11.51 -13.30 9.61
C PHE A 269 12.01 -14.33 8.57
N SER A 270 12.72 -13.88 7.52
CA SER A 270 13.24 -14.73 6.44
C SER A 270 14.56 -15.43 6.80
N SER A 271 14.95 -15.43 8.09
CA SER A 271 16.07 -16.21 8.61
C SER A 271 15.56 -17.43 9.39
N ARG A 272 15.18 -18.49 8.66
CA ARG A 272 15.22 -19.89 9.12
C ARG A 272 15.54 -20.81 7.96
#